data_AF-A0A383B5S5-F1
#
_entry.id   AF-A0A383B5S5-F1
#
_cell.length_a   1.000
_cell.length_b   1.000
_cell.length_c   1.000
_cell.angle_alpha   90.00
_cell.angle_beta   90.00
_cell.angle_gamma   90.00
#
_symmetry.space_group_name_H-M   'P 1'
#
loop_
_entity.id
_entity.type
_entity.pdbx_description
1 polymer ?
#
loop_
_entity_poly.entity_id
_entity_poly.type
_entity_poly.pdbx_seq_one_letter_code
_entity_poly.pdbx_strand_id
1 'polypeptide(L)'
;RYFNYLSGLTMTSTLLEGILDGPVRKPESPLTQREMDIARSCQVVTEEITLRMARHLHAETGMDNLCMAGGVALNCVANGRILREGPFERLWIQPAAGDAGGALGVALALWYRYCGNERRPEAAGDGMSASLLGPSYPDAEIGHILEEMETPAQSLSSDQLPVRVAQLLQEEKVVGWFQGRMEFGPRALGARSILGDPRSSRMQSQMNLKIKYRESFRPFAPSVLRDRVADYFDLDVDSPYMLLVAA
;
A
#
# COMPACT_ATOMS: atom_id res chain seq x y z
N ARG A 1 6.24 17.98 -25.35
CA ARG A 1 6.03 17.24 -26.62
C ARG A 1 5.07 16.06 -26.44
N TYR A 2 5.39 15.09 -25.57
CA TYR A 2 4.59 13.86 -25.38
C TYR A 2 3.45 13.98 -24.37
N PHE A 3 3.54 14.97 -23.48
CA PHE A 3 2.51 15.31 -22.51
C PHE A 3 1.83 16.62 -22.88
N ASN A 4 0.53 16.70 -22.60
CA ASN A 4 -0.33 17.83 -22.97
C ASN A 4 -1.00 18.51 -21.75
N TYR A 5 -0.73 18.05 -20.52
CA TYR A 5 -1.41 18.53 -19.31
C TYR A 5 -1.12 19.98 -18.92
N LEU A 6 -0.08 20.61 -19.51
CA LEU A 6 0.23 22.03 -19.27
C LEU A 6 -0.60 22.98 -20.14
N SER A 7 -1.13 22.51 -21.28
CA SER A 7 -1.76 23.35 -22.31
C SER A 7 -3.10 22.83 -22.82
N GLY A 8 -3.49 21.61 -22.47
CA GLY A 8 -4.71 20.96 -22.95
C GLY A 8 -5.41 20.16 -21.86
N LEU A 9 -6.53 19.56 -22.25
CA LEU A 9 -7.42 18.78 -21.37
C LEU A 9 -7.03 17.29 -21.28
N THR A 10 -5.93 16.88 -21.89
CA THR A 10 -5.46 15.50 -21.92
C THR A 10 -4.09 15.38 -21.26
N MET A 11 -3.84 14.23 -20.62
CA MET A 11 -2.53 13.96 -20.01
C MET A 11 -1.44 13.78 -21.07
N THR A 12 -1.75 13.06 -22.14
CA THR A 12 -0.83 12.68 -23.21
C THR A 12 -1.18 13.38 -24.53
N SER A 13 -0.19 13.51 -25.42
CA SER A 13 -0.38 14.02 -26.78
C SER A 13 -0.41 12.87 -27.80
N THR A 14 -0.88 13.17 -29.02
CA THR A 14 -0.88 12.22 -30.16
C THR A 14 0.52 11.74 -30.55
N LEU A 15 1.57 12.49 -30.17
CA LEU A 15 2.95 12.06 -30.40
C LEU A 15 3.35 10.89 -29.51
N LEU A 16 2.76 10.77 -28.33
CA LEU A 16 2.98 9.60 -27.47
C LEU A 16 2.24 8.37 -28.01
N GLU A 17 1.07 8.56 -28.63
CA GLU A 17 0.33 7.48 -29.30
C GLU A 17 1.17 6.81 -30.39
N GLY A 18 1.93 7.61 -31.16
CA GLY A 18 2.86 7.08 -32.16
C GLY A 18 4.05 6.31 -31.59
N ILE A 19 4.46 6.58 -30.35
CA ILE A 19 5.51 5.81 -29.66
C ILE A 19 4.96 4.51 -29.06
N LEU A 20 3.72 4.53 -28.61
CA LEU A 20 3.07 3.41 -27.92
C LEU A 20 2.24 2.55 -28.89
N ASP A 21 2.49 2.62 -30.19
CA ASP A 21 1.82 1.84 -31.23
C ASP A 21 0.29 1.91 -31.19
N GLY A 22 -0.27 3.10 -30.94
CA GLY A 22 -1.72 3.33 -31.06
C GLY A 22 -2.31 4.39 -30.12
N PRO A 23 -3.62 4.66 -30.23
CA PRO A 23 -4.28 5.70 -29.45
C PRO A 23 -4.41 5.32 -27.97
N VAL A 24 -4.82 6.31 -27.17
CA VAL A 24 -5.27 6.09 -25.79
C VAL A 24 -6.45 5.10 -25.78
N ARG A 25 -6.40 4.12 -24.88
CA ARG A 25 -7.47 3.14 -24.70
C ARG A 25 -8.77 3.85 -24.28
N LYS A 26 -9.89 3.48 -24.88
CA LYS A 26 -11.21 3.94 -24.42
C LYS A 26 -11.51 3.35 -23.02
N PRO A 27 -11.99 4.15 -22.05
CA PRO A 27 -12.41 3.62 -20.74
C PRO A 27 -13.39 2.45 -20.88
N GLU A 28 -13.34 1.49 -19.96
CA GLU A 28 -14.18 0.27 -19.94
C GLU A 28 -14.07 -0.67 -21.16
N SER A 29 -13.21 -0.39 -22.14
CA SER A 29 -12.92 -1.37 -23.20
C SER A 29 -12.13 -2.57 -22.66
N PRO A 30 -12.17 -3.73 -23.34
CA PRO A 30 -11.28 -4.84 -23.02
C PRO A 30 -9.81 -4.41 -23.04
N LEU A 31 -9.01 -4.96 -22.12
CA LEU A 31 -7.56 -4.82 -22.12
C LEU A 31 -6.95 -5.80 -23.12
N THR A 32 -6.04 -5.32 -23.95
CA THR A 32 -5.31 -6.15 -24.92
C THR A 32 -3.86 -6.37 -24.48
N GLN A 33 -3.13 -7.25 -25.17
CA GLN A 33 -1.71 -7.47 -24.92
C GLN A 33 -0.90 -6.17 -25.00
N ARG A 34 -1.26 -5.27 -25.91
CA ARG A 34 -0.60 -3.96 -26.07
C ARG A 34 -0.63 -3.16 -24.78
N GLU A 35 -1.79 -3.01 -24.13
CA GLU A 35 -1.87 -2.23 -22.88
C GLU A 35 -1.10 -2.89 -21.73
N MET A 36 -1.08 -4.23 -21.69
CA MET A 36 -0.29 -4.98 -20.73
C MET A 36 1.22 -4.78 -20.94
N ASP A 37 1.68 -4.79 -22.20
CA ASP A 37 3.08 -4.57 -22.56
C ASP A 37 3.53 -3.14 -22.27
N ILE A 38 2.67 -2.14 -22.52
CA ILE A 38 2.92 -0.74 -22.15
C ILE A 38 3.04 -0.62 -20.62
N ALA A 39 2.10 -1.19 -19.86
CA ALA A 39 2.14 -1.14 -18.40
C ALA A 39 3.41 -1.79 -17.84
N ARG A 40 3.79 -2.97 -18.36
CA ARG A 40 5.03 -3.66 -18.00
C ARG A 40 6.25 -2.80 -18.34
N SER A 41 6.30 -2.22 -19.52
CA SER A 41 7.44 -1.42 -19.98
C SER A 41 7.62 -0.16 -19.12
N CYS A 42 6.52 0.55 -18.82
CA CYS A 42 6.53 1.70 -17.90
C CYS A 42 7.02 1.31 -16.50
N GLN A 43 6.60 0.15 -16.00
CA GLN A 43 7.03 -0.38 -14.71
C GLN A 43 8.53 -0.67 -14.71
N VAL A 44 9.06 -1.38 -15.72
CA VAL A 44 10.50 -1.68 -15.87
C VAL A 44 11.34 -0.41 -15.93
N VAL A 45 10.92 0.58 -16.73
CA VAL A 45 11.63 1.87 -16.84
C VAL A 45 11.60 2.63 -15.52
N THR A 46 10.47 2.62 -14.81
CA THR A 46 10.34 3.27 -13.49
C THR A 46 11.29 2.62 -12.47
N GLU A 47 11.35 1.29 -12.43
CA GLU A 47 12.29 0.57 -11.57
C GLU A 47 13.75 0.87 -11.90
N GLU A 48 14.10 0.93 -13.18
CA GLU A 48 15.46 1.26 -13.59
C GLU A 48 15.86 2.68 -13.20
N ILE A 49 14.99 3.66 -13.45
CA ILE A 49 15.25 5.06 -13.10
C ILE A 49 15.38 5.22 -11.58
N THR A 50 14.46 4.64 -10.81
CA THR A 50 14.48 4.74 -9.34
C THR A 50 15.71 4.09 -8.73
N LEU A 51 16.15 2.93 -9.25
CA LEU A 51 17.38 2.28 -8.82
C LEU A 51 18.63 3.10 -9.18
N ARG A 52 18.67 3.71 -10.38
CA ARG A 52 19.77 4.62 -10.77
C ARG A 52 19.83 5.84 -9.86
N MET A 53 18.69 6.44 -9.52
CA MET A 53 18.60 7.55 -8.58
C MET A 53 19.09 7.15 -7.18
N ALA A 54 18.70 5.97 -6.68
CA ALA A 54 19.16 5.43 -5.40
C ALA A 54 20.69 5.27 -5.38
N ARG A 55 21.27 4.68 -6.43
CA ARG A 55 22.74 4.52 -6.56
C ARG A 55 23.47 5.85 -6.62
N HIS A 56 22.94 6.81 -7.37
CA HIS A 56 23.50 8.16 -7.45
C HIS A 56 23.48 8.85 -6.07
N LEU A 57 22.33 8.82 -5.37
CA LEU A 57 22.21 9.40 -4.04
C LEU A 57 23.19 8.78 -3.04
N HIS A 58 23.36 7.46 -3.07
CA HIS A 58 24.34 6.78 -2.22
C HIS A 58 25.78 7.20 -2.55
N ALA A 59 26.13 7.33 -3.83
CA ALA A 59 27.45 7.80 -4.24
C ALA A 59 27.75 9.24 -3.77
N GLU A 60 26.74 10.12 -3.77
CA GLU A 60 26.88 11.51 -3.32
C GLU A 60 26.93 11.65 -1.80
N THR A 61 26.21 10.81 -1.06
CA THR A 61 26.00 10.99 0.39
C THR A 61 26.78 10.01 1.27
N GLY A 62 27.12 8.83 0.76
CA GLY A 62 27.73 7.74 1.52
C GLY A 62 26.86 7.22 2.68
N MET A 63 25.55 7.50 2.66
CA MET A 63 24.64 7.08 3.74
C MET A 63 24.14 5.65 3.53
N ASP A 64 24.10 4.87 4.61
CA ASP A 64 23.64 3.47 4.57
C ASP A 64 22.10 3.33 4.49
N ASN A 65 21.35 4.41 4.76
CA ASN A 65 19.89 4.37 4.91
C ASN A 65 19.18 5.30 3.93
N LEU A 66 18.13 4.79 3.30
CA LEU A 66 17.31 5.57 2.37
C LEU A 66 15.91 5.83 2.95
N CYS A 67 15.56 7.12 3.05
CA CYS A 67 14.20 7.55 3.34
C CYS A 67 13.49 7.96 2.04
N MET A 68 12.27 7.49 1.82
CA MET A 68 11.51 7.71 0.58
C MET A 68 10.12 8.28 0.87
N ALA A 69 9.73 9.27 0.07
CA ALA A 69 8.39 9.85 0.00
C ALA A 69 8.12 10.32 -1.44
N GLY A 70 6.92 10.85 -1.70
CA GLY A 70 6.41 11.16 -3.04
C GLY A 70 5.60 10.00 -3.62
N GLY A 71 4.64 10.29 -4.49
CA GLY A 71 3.68 9.29 -5.00
C GLY A 71 4.34 8.06 -5.65
N VAL A 72 5.50 8.22 -6.30
CA VAL A 72 6.26 7.10 -6.90
C VAL A 72 6.80 6.13 -5.83
N ALA A 73 7.06 6.60 -4.61
CA ALA A 73 7.52 5.76 -3.51
C ALA A 73 6.44 4.78 -2.99
N LEU A 74 5.18 4.88 -3.47
CA LEU A 74 4.14 3.87 -3.23
C LEU A 74 4.27 2.64 -4.15
N ASN A 75 5.21 2.66 -5.10
CA ASN A 75 5.49 1.52 -5.98
C ASN A 75 6.31 0.46 -5.23
N CYS A 76 5.61 -0.48 -4.60
CA CYS A 76 6.23 -1.53 -3.78
C CYS A 76 7.15 -2.48 -4.57
N VAL A 77 6.92 -2.65 -5.88
CA VAL A 77 7.78 -3.46 -6.76
C VAL A 77 9.13 -2.77 -6.92
N ALA A 78 9.14 -1.46 -7.20
CA ALA A 78 10.37 -0.67 -7.29
C ALA A 78 11.10 -0.60 -5.94
N ASN A 79 10.38 -0.41 -4.84
CA ASN A 79 10.98 -0.39 -3.50
C ASN A 79 11.64 -1.73 -3.15
N GLY A 80 10.97 -2.85 -3.45
CA GLY A 80 11.55 -4.19 -3.24
C GLY A 80 12.80 -4.41 -4.08
N ARG A 81 12.85 -3.89 -5.31
CA ARG A 81 14.05 -3.93 -6.14
C ARG A 81 15.19 -3.07 -5.57
N ILE A 82 14.90 -1.86 -5.06
CA ILE A 82 15.91 -1.03 -4.39
C ILE A 82 16.46 -1.74 -3.15
N LEU A 83 15.62 -2.41 -2.37
CA LEU A 83 16.07 -3.18 -1.20
C LEU A 83 17.05 -4.29 -1.57
N ARG A 84 16.79 -5.01 -2.67
CA ARG A 84 17.61 -6.15 -3.09
C ARG A 84 18.87 -5.77 -3.87
N GLU A 85 18.76 -4.78 -4.76
CA GLU A 85 19.81 -4.45 -5.75
C GLU A 85 20.49 -3.09 -5.51
N GLY A 86 19.94 -2.30 -4.58
CA GLY A 86 20.45 -0.99 -4.22
C GLY A 86 21.55 -1.06 -3.17
N PRO A 87 22.29 0.04 -2.97
CA PRO A 87 23.42 0.07 -2.04
C PRO A 87 23.03 0.36 -0.58
N PHE A 88 21.73 0.48 -0.27
CA PHE A 88 21.25 0.86 1.06
C PHE A 88 20.94 -0.37 1.92
N GLU A 89 21.36 -0.35 3.17
CA GLU A 89 21.07 -1.40 4.14
C GLU A 89 19.60 -1.39 4.60
N ARG A 90 19.02 -0.20 4.74
CA ARG A 90 17.65 -0.03 5.23
C ARG A 90 16.89 1.01 4.43
N LEU A 91 15.61 0.73 4.28
CA LEU A 91 14.62 1.59 3.65
C LEU A 91 13.57 2.00 4.67
N TRP A 92 13.25 3.30 4.68
CA TRP A 92 12.06 3.80 5.32
C TRP A 92 11.20 4.52 4.29
N ILE A 93 10.00 4.01 4.03
CA ILE A 93 9.06 4.61 3.09
C ILE A 93 7.87 5.13 3.87
N GLN A 94 7.55 6.42 3.68
CA GLN A 94 6.40 7.03 4.33
C GLN A 94 5.09 6.34 3.86
N PRO A 95 4.29 5.70 4.75
CA PRO A 95 3.02 5.02 4.39
C PRO A 95 2.02 5.90 3.63
N ALA A 96 1.99 7.21 3.92
CA ALA A 96 1.23 8.19 3.16
C ALA A 96 2.13 9.00 2.20
N ALA A 97 3.03 8.35 1.45
CA ALA A 97 4.05 9.02 0.65
C ALA A 97 3.53 9.98 -0.44
N GLY A 98 2.28 9.84 -0.89
CA GLY A 98 1.65 10.80 -1.80
C GLY A 98 1.34 12.15 -1.14
N ASP A 99 0.57 12.99 -1.83
CA ASP A 99 0.26 14.36 -1.37
C ASP A 99 -0.42 14.42 0.00
N ALA A 100 -1.16 13.37 0.38
CA ALA A 100 -1.77 13.25 1.71
C ALA A 100 -0.75 13.37 2.85
N GLY A 101 0.47 12.81 2.69
CA GLY A 101 1.53 12.90 3.69
C GLY A 101 2.17 14.28 3.81
N GLY A 102 1.89 15.21 2.88
CA GLY A 102 2.44 16.56 2.90
C GLY A 102 2.06 17.33 4.16
N ALA A 103 0.83 17.17 4.66
CA ALA A 103 0.39 17.82 5.90
C ALA A 103 1.23 17.39 7.11
N LEU A 104 1.51 16.08 7.23
CA LEU A 104 2.39 15.55 8.27
C LEU A 104 3.83 16.07 8.09
N GLY A 105 4.34 16.07 6.86
CA GLY A 105 5.68 16.59 6.55
C GLY A 105 5.85 18.05 6.96
N VAL A 106 4.86 18.92 6.67
CA VAL A 106 4.86 20.34 7.06
C VAL A 106 4.84 20.49 8.57
N ALA A 107 3.96 19.75 9.27
CA ALA A 107 3.89 19.80 10.73
C ALA A 107 5.21 19.40 11.39
N LEU A 108 5.84 18.31 10.93
CA LEU A 108 7.14 17.85 11.42
C LEU A 108 8.26 18.86 11.11
N ALA A 109 8.25 19.46 9.91
CA ALA A 109 9.24 20.47 9.54
C ALA A 109 9.12 21.72 10.42
N LEU A 110 7.91 22.22 10.66
CA LEU A 110 7.68 23.34 11.58
C LEU A 110 8.14 22.99 13.00
N TRP A 111 7.70 21.85 13.52
CA TRP A 111 7.98 21.44 14.89
C TRP A 111 9.47 21.27 15.19
N TYR A 112 10.19 20.55 14.32
CA TYR A 112 11.61 20.24 14.57
C TYR A 112 12.58 21.28 14.02
N ARG A 113 12.29 21.89 12.86
CA ARG A 113 13.22 22.83 12.22
C ARG A 113 12.99 24.28 12.60
N TYR A 114 11.72 24.71 12.71
CA TYR A 114 11.40 26.11 12.98
C TYR A 114 11.21 26.40 14.46
N CYS A 115 10.54 25.51 15.19
CA CYS A 115 10.36 25.65 16.64
C CYS A 115 11.56 25.13 17.45
N GLY A 116 12.51 24.43 16.81
CA GLY A 116 13.73 23.94 17.45
C GLY A 116 13.51 22.86 18.50
N ASN A 117 12.36 22.16 18.48
CA ASN A 117 12.12 21.06 19.41
C ASN A 117 13.06 19.88 19.10
N GLU A 118 13.40 19.13 20.14
CA GLU A 118 14.28 17.96 20.03
C GLU A 118 13.55 16.81 19.33
N ARG A 119 14.21 16.19 18.33
CA ARG A 119 13.73 14.94 17.74
C ARG A 119 14.21 13.76 18.57
N ARG A 120 13.28 12.99 19.11
CA ARG A 120 13.56 11.72 19.80
C ARG A 120 13.12 10.58 18.89
N PRO A 121 14.03 9.98 18.11
CA PRO A 121 13.68 8.81 17.31
C PRO A 121 13.27 7.68 18.25
N GLU A 122 12.23 6.93 17.89
CA GLU A 122 11.91 5.70 18.59
C GLU A 122 13.05 4.68 18.41
N ALA A 123 13.33 3.93 19.48
CA ALA A 123 14.56 3.15 19.60
C ALA A 123 14.64 1.94 18.65
N ALA A 124 13.50 1.42 18.17
CA ALA A 124 13.39 0.37 17.17
C ALA A 124 11.92 0.16 16.77
N GLY A 125 11.67 -0.45 15.61
CA GLY A 125 10.35 -0.90 15.19
C GLY A 125 9.53 0.12 14.39
N ASP A 126 8.21 -0.05 14.42
CA ASP A 126 7.25 0.76 13.68
C ASP A 126 6.80 2.00 14.46
N GLY A 127 7.56 3.09 14.32
CA GLY A 127 7.25 4.37 14.97
C GLY A 127 6.04 5.14 14.42
N MET A 128 5.33 4.63 13.40
CA MET A 128 4.00 5.15 13.02
C MET A 128 2.87 4.21 13.43
N SER A 129 3.17 3.07 14.05
CA SER A 129 2.19 2.10 14.57
C SER A 129 1.10 1.76 13.54
N ALA A 130 1.50 1.16 12.40
CA ALA A 130 0.66 0.84 11.24
C ALA A 130 -0.12 2.04 10.68
N SER A 131 0.36 3.26 10.94
CA SER A 131 -0.29 4.52 10.60
C SER A 131 -1.69 4.65 11.16
N LEU A 132 -1.98 4.05 12.33
CA LEU A 132 -3.31 4.08 12.96
C LEU A 132 -3.60 5.46 13.59
N LEU A 133 -3.69 6.48 12.74
CA LEU A 133 -3.81 7.90 13.09
C LEU A 133 -5.23 8.45 12.87
N GLY A 134 -6.12 7.67 12.28
CA GLY A 134 -7.51 8.04 12.05
C GLY A 134 -8.41 7.87 13.30
N PRO A 135 -9.73 8.06 13.13
CA PRO A 135 -10.71 7.85 14.19
C PRO A 135 -10.87 6.36 14.55
N SER A 136 -11.28 6.11 15.79
CA SER A 136 -11.76 4.83 16.31
C SER A 136 -13.15 5.01 16.90
N TYR A 137 -13.94 3.94 16.88
CA TYR A 137 -15.32 3.94 17.36
C TYR A 137 -15.48 2.91 18.48
N PRO A 138 -16.04 3.29 19.64
CA PRO A 138 -16.29 2.34 20.73
C PRO A 138 -17.38 1.33 20.38
N ASP A 139 -17.29 0.12 20.95
CA ASP A 139 -18.28 -0.95 20.73
C ASP A 139 -19.72 -0.53 21.08
N ALA A 140 -19.90 0.35 22.07
CA ALA A 140 -21.22 0.87 22.44
C ALA A 140 -21.85 1.72 21.32
N GLU A 141 -21.05 2.55 20.63
CA GLU A 141 -21.52 3.36 19.50
C GLU A 141 -21.87 2.47 18.31
N ILE A 142 -21.00 1.48 18.02
CA ILE A 142 -21.23 0.49 16.96
C ILE A 142 -22.51 -0.32 17.24
N GLY A 143 -22.69 -0.77 18.49
CA GLY A 143 -23.87 -1.51 18.91
C GLY A 143 -25.16 -0.71 18.72
N HIS A 144 -25.17 0.57 19.10
CA HIS A 144 -26.33 1.44 18.90
C HIS A 144 -26.71 1.60 17.42
N ILE A 145 -25.72 1.79 16.53
CA ILE A 145 -25.96 1.87 15.08
C ILE A 145 -26.54 0.56 14.54
N LEU A 146 -26.03 -0.59 14.99
CA LEU A 146 -26.54 -1.90 14.55
C LEU A 146 -27.98 -2.14 15.00
N GLU A 147 -28.35 -1.70 16.20
CA GLU A 147 -29.73 -1.72 16.70
C GLU A 147 -30.65 -0.81 15.88
N GLU A 148 -30.23 0.44 15.61
CA GLU A 148 -30.99 1.40 14.79
C GLU A 148 -31.21 0.88 13.36
N MET A 149 -30.21 0.19 12.80
CA MET A 149 -30.28 -0.42 11.47
C MET A 149 -31.00 -1.77 11.46
N GLU A 150 -31.55 -2.23 12.59
CA GLU A 150 -32.19 -3.55 12.76
C GLU A 150 -31.31 -4.71 12.22
N THR A 151 -29.98 -4.58 12.35
CA THR A 151 -29.02 -5.51 11.78
C THR A 151 -28.66 -6.59 12.80
N PRO A 152 -28.89 -7.89 12.50
CA PRO A 152 -28.52 -8.97 13.41
C PRO A 152 -27.02 -8.97 13.70
N ALA A 153 -26.67 -8.86 14.98
CA ALA A 153 -25.29 -8.81 15.44
C ALA A 153 -25.09 -9.68 16.68
N GLN A 154 -23.85 -10.12 16.89
CA GLN A 154 -23.44 -10.85 18.07
C GLN A 154 -22.19 -10.20 18.65
N SER A 155 -22.21 -9.89 19.95
CA SER A 155 -21.02 -9.48 20.67
C SER A 155 -20.11 -10.68 20.94
N LEU A 156 -18.83 -10.53 20.63
CA LEU A 156 -17.79 -11.53 20.89
C LEU A 156 -16.72 -10.89 21.76
N SER A 157 -16.20 -11.65 22.72
CA SER A 157 -15.02 -11.21 23.49
C SER A 157 -13.76 -11.16 22.62
N SER A 158 -12.75 -10.44 23.11
CA SER A 158 -11.45 -10.32 22.45
C SER A 158 -10.75 -11.66 22.16
N ASP A 159 -10.99 -12.69 22.98
CA ASP A 159 -10.45 -14.03 22.76
C ASP A 159 -11.27 -14.86 21.75
N GLN A 160 -12.58 -14.61 21.68
CA GLN A 160 -13.49 -15.33 20.79
C GLN A 160 -13.42 -14.82 19.35
N LEU A 161 -13.24 -13.51 19.16
CA LEU A 161 -13.27 -12.87 17.84
C LEU A 161 -12.21 -13.43 16.87
N PRO A 162 -10.91 -13.54 17.24
CA PRO A 162 -9.90 -14.10 16.35
C PRO A 162 -10.19 -15.55 15.98
N VAL A 163 -10.67 -16.37 16.92
CA VAL A 163 -11.05 -17.76 16.68
C VAL A 163 -12.20 -17.85 15.68
N ARG A 164 -13.23 -17.02 15.86
CA ARG A 164 -14.39 -17.00 14.95
C ARG A 164 -14.00 -16.55 13.54
N VAL A 165 -13.17 -15.52 13.42
CA VAL A 165 -12.70 -15.04 12.12
C VAL A 165 -11.80 -16.08 11.45
N ALA A 166 -10.90 -16.74 12.17
CA ALA A 166 -10.08 -17.80 11.61
C ALA A 166 -10.92 -18.96 11.03
N GLN A 167 -11.99 -19.37 11.73
CA GLN A 167 -12.94 -20.37 11.24
C GLN A 167 -13.63 -19.90 9.95
N LEU A 168 -14.14 -18.66 9.93
CA LEU A 168 -14.78 -18.09 8.73
C LEU A 168 -13.83 -18.04 7.53
N LEU A 169 -12.56 -17.68 7.77
CA LEU A 169 -11.55 -17.70 6.71
C LEU A 169 -11.29 -19.13 6.23
N GLN A 170 -11.17 -20.11 7.13
CA GLN A 170 -11.00 -21.52 6.75
C GLN A 170 -12.19 -22.07 5.93
N GLU A 171 -13.39 -21.54 6.14
CA GLU A 171 -14.59 -21.82 5.35
C GLU A 171 -14.64 -21.03 4.01
N GLU A 172 -13.52 -20.41 3.61
CA GLU A 172 -13.39 -19.54 2.43
C GLU A 172 -14.40 -18.38 2.40
N LYS A 173 -14.82 -17.86 3.56
CA LYS A 173 -15.65 -16.66 3.64
C LYS A 173 -14.79 -15.40 3.49
N VAL A 174 -15.41 -14.35 2.97
CA VAL A 174 -14.84 -12.99 2.97
C VAL A 174 -15.32 -12.28 4.23
N VAL A 175 -14.38 -11.73 5.00
CA VAL A 175 -14.67 -11.06 6.28
C VAL A 175 -14.34 -9.57 6.16
N GLY A 176 -15.33 -8.72 6.39
CA GLY A 176 -15.08 -7.30 6.64
C GLY A 176 -14.52 -7.11 8.05
N TRP A 177 -13.39 -6.44 8.16
CA TRP A 177 -12.67 -6.24 9.41
C TRP A 177 -12.56 -4.74 9.72
N PHE A 178 -13.24 -4.33 10.79
CA PHE A 178 -13.34 -2.95 11.26
C PHE A 178 -13.00 -2.93 12.74
N GLN A 179 -11.78 -2.52 13.09
CA GLN A 179 -11.26 -2.53 14.46
C GLN A 179 -10.34 -1.33 14.71
N GLY A 180 -10.40 -0.75 15.92
CA GLY A 180 -9.50 0.30 16.36
C GLY A 180 -9.47 1.56 15.47
N ARG A 181 -8.35 2.29 15.51
CA ARG A 181 -8.15 3.51 14.73
C ARG A 181 -7.92 3.19 13.26
N MET A 182 -8.42 4.04 12.36
CA MET A 182 -8.21 3.88 10.92
C MET A 182 -6.76 4.18 10.50
N GLU A 183 -6.26 3.44 9.51
CA GLU A 183 -4.95 3.66 8.88
C GLU A 183 -4.92 5.00 8.10
N PHE A 184 -3.79 5.68 8.17
CA PHE A 184 -3.46 6.84 7.35
C PHE A 184 -2.58 6.42 6.17
N GLY A 185 -3.13 6.57 4.96
CA GLY A 185 -2.49 6.16 3.72
C GLY A 185 -3.42 5.30 2.85
N PRO A 186 -2.93 4.81 1.70
CA PRO A 186 -3.76 4.12 0.72
C PRO A 186 -3.92 2.61 0.99
N ARG A 187 -3.23 2.06 2.00
CA ARG A 187 -3.24 0.62 2.31
C ARG A 187 -4.06 0.35 3.57
N ALA A 188 -4.90 -0.68 3.50
CA ALA A 188 -5.50 -1.28 4.68
C ALA A 188 -4.49 -2.24 5.30
N LEU A 189 -4.20 -2.08 6.58
CA LEU A 189 -3.13 -2.78 7.32
C LEU A 189 -3.68 -3.56 8.53
N GLY A 190 -4.99 -3.75 8.61
CA GLY A 190 -5.63 -4.59 9.63
C GLY A 190 -6.59 -3.85 10.56
N ALA A 191 -6.93 -2.59 10.28
CA ALA A 191 -7.98 -1.87 10.99
C ALA A 191 -9.22 -1.61 10.12
N ARG A 192 -9.04 -1.40 8.80
CA ARG A 192 -10.14 -1.25 7.83
C ARG A 192 -9.94 -2.17 6.63
N SER A 193 -10.01 -3.47 6.87
CA SER A 193 -9.60 -4.50 5.91
C SER A 193 -10.75 -5.36 5.42
N ILE A 194 -10.57 -5.96 4.25
CA ILE A 194 -11.36 -7.12 3.82
C ILE A 194 -10.41 -8.30 3.79
N LEU A 195 -10.69 -9.30 4.63
CA LEU A 195 -9.88 -10.48 4.82
C LEU A 195 -10.45 -11.64 4.00
N GLY A 196 -9.56 -12.50 3.51
CA GLY A 196 -9.89 -13.72 2.79
C GLY A 196 -8.79 -14.76 3.01
N ASP A 197 -9.11 -16.04 2.80
CA ASP A 197 -8.14 -17.13 2.94
C ASP A 197 -7.06 -17.06 1.85
N PRO A 198 -5.77 -16.85 2.22
CA PRO A 198 -4.69 -16.78 1.26
C PRO A 198 -4.37 -18.13 0.58
N ARG A 199 -4.87 -19.25 1.11
CA ARG A 199 -4.62 -20.60 0.57
C ARG A 199 -5.60 -20.98 -0.54
N SER A 200 -6.72 -20.27 -0.64
CA SER A 200 -7.79 -20.58 -1.59
C SER A 200 -7.48 -20.00 -2.96
N SER A 201 -7.34 -20.85 -3.97
CA SER A 201 -7.16 -20.44 -5.37
C SER A 201 -8.37 -19.69 -5.95
N ARG A 202 -9.53 -19.76 -5.29
CA ARG A 202 -10.77 -19.10 -5.72
C ARG A 202 -10.98 -17.74 -5.06
N MET A 203 -10.33 -17.48 -3.92
CA MET A 203 -10.58 -16.29 -3.10
C MET A 203 -10.31 -14.99 -3.87
N GLN A 204 -9.21 -14.91 -4.64
CA GLN A 204 -8.90 -13.73 -5.46
C GLN A 204 -10.05 -13.38 -6.42
N SER A 205 -10.52 -14.37 -7.19
CA SER A 205 -11.62 -14.17 -8.14
C SER A 205 -12.92 -13.82 -7.42
N GLN A 206 -13.23 -14.46 -6.30
CA GLN A 206 -14.42 -14.17 -5.52
C GLN A 206 -14.42 -12.73 -4.97
N MET A 207 -13.31 -12.28 -4.40
CA MET A 207 -13.19 -10.92 -3.87
C MET A 207 -13.24 -9.86 -4.98
N ASN A 208 -12.54 -10.06 -6.10
CA ASN A 208 -12.53 -9.10 -7.20
C ASN A 208 -13.90 -9.00 -7.90
N LEU A 209 -14.59 -10.12 -8.14
CA LEU A 209 -15.87 -10.15 -8.86
C LEU A 209 -17.08 -9.81 -7.98
N LYS A 210 -17.15 -10.35 -6.76
CA LYS A 210 -18.36 -10.24 -5.92
C LYS A 210 -18.38 -9.05 -4.98
N ILE A 211 -17.22 -8.56 -4.58
CA ILE A 211 -17.11 -7.53 -3.52
C ILE A 211 -16.63 -6.20 -4.09
N LYS A 212 -15.55 -6.24 -4.86
CA LYS A 212 -14.88 -5.01 -5.34
C LYS A 212 -15.28 -4.60 -6.76
N TYR A 213 -16.06 -5.44 -7.46
CA TYR A 213 -16.53 -5.19 -8.83
C TYR A 213 -15.42 -4.64 -9.75
N ARG A 214 -14.21 -5.18 -9.60
CA ARG A 214 -13.00 -4.70 -10.26
C ARG A 214 -12.33 -5.80 -11.05
N GLU A 215 -11.33 -5.43 -11.84
CA GLU A 215 -10.64 -6.33 -12.75
C GLU A 215 -10.06 -7.54 -12.01
N SER A 216 -10.23 -8.73 -12.59
CA SER A 216 -9.90 -10.00 -11.95
C SER A 216 -8.41 -10.16 -11.61
N PHE A 217 -7.53 -9.48 -12.34
CA PHE A 217 -6.08 -9.58 -12.19
C PHE A 217 -5.50 -8.74 -11.05
N ARG A 218 -6.30 -7.89 -10.38
CA ARG A 218 -5.74 -7.06 -9.29
C ARG A 218 -5.21 -7.96 -8.16
N PRO A 219 -3.94 -7.77 -7.74
CA PRO A 219 -3.35 -8.59 -6.70
C PRO A 219 -3.93 -8.24 -5.33
N PHE A 220 -3.78 -9.18 -4.40
CA PHE A 220 -3.95 -8.97 -2.98
C PHE A 220 -2.60 -9.10 -2.28
N ALA A 221 -2.46 -8.48 -1.12
CA ALA A 221 -1.27 -8.59 -0.31
C ALA A 221 -1.59 -9.42 0.96
N PRO A 222 -0.71 -10.34 1.36
CA PRO A 222 -0.88 -11.12 2.58
C PRO A 222 -0.45 -10.31 3.81
N SER A 223 -1.04 -10.63 4.97
CA SER A 223 -0.52 -10.28 6.29
C SER A 223 -0.07 -11.55 7.00
N VAL A 224 1.10 -11.50 7.63
CA VAL A 224 1.69 -12.63 8.36
C VAL A 224 2.27 -12.13 9.68
N LEU A 225 2.37 -13.01 10.68
CA LEU A 225 3.08 -12.70 11.91
C LEU A 225 4.57 -12.46 11.61
N ARG A 226 5.17 -11.49 12.31
CA ARG A 226 6.55 -11.05 12.04
C ARG A 226 7.58 -12.17 12.16
N ASP A 227 7.43 -13.01 13.17
CA ASP A 227 8.25 -14.19 13.46
C ASP A 227 8.07 -15.33 12.45
N ARG A 228 7.07 -15.24 11.57
CA ARG A 228 6.78 -16.22 10.53
C ARG A 228 7.08 -15.72 9.11
N VAL A 229 7.59 -14.49 8.94
CA VAL A 229 7.86 -13.90 7.61
C VAL A 229 8.78 -14.80 6.78
N ALA A 230 9.89 -15.25 7.37
CA ALA A 230 10.89 -16.09 6.70
C ALA A 230 10.36 -17.49 6.30
N ASP A 231 9.23 -17.94 6.87
CA ASP A 231 8.60 -19.21 6.47
C ASP A 231 7.90 -19.10 5.11
N TYR A 232 7.52 -17.89 4.70
CA TYR A 232 6.66 -17.65 3.53
C TYR A 232 7.28 -16.74 2.47
N PHE A 233 8.27 -15.91 2.83
CA PHE A 233 8.82 -14.87 1.98
C PHE A 233 10.34 -14.85 2.05
N ASP A 234 11.00 -14.61 0.91
CA ASP A 234 12.43 -14.28 0.86
C ASP A 234 12.64 -12.80 1.27
N LEU A 235 12.37 -12.53 2.55
CA LEU A 235 12.42 -11.21 3.17
C LEU A 235 12.79 -11.31 4.64
N ASP A 236 13.87 -10.64 5.06
CA ASP A 236 14.35 -10.63 6.45
C ASP A 236 14.19 -9.26 7.15
N VAL A 237 13.35 -8.39 6.59
CA VAL A 237 13.10 -7.04 7.13
C VAL A 237 11.64 -6.85 7.51
N ASP A 238 11.40 -5.90 8.41
CA ASP A 238 10.04 -5.48 8.76
C ASP A 238 9.37 -4.80 7.57
N SER A 239 8.12 -5.20 7.27
CA SER A 239 7.29 -4.60 6.21
C SER A 239 5.89 -4.25 6.73
N PRO A 240 5.77 -3.32 7.71
CA PRO A 240 4.50 -3.04 8.39
C PRO A 240 3.45 -2.37 7.50
N TYR A 241 3.84 -1.80 6.35
CA TYR A 241 2.96 -0.96 5.52
C TYR A 241 2.63 -1.54 4.15
N MET A 242 2.99 -2.80 3.85
CA MET A 242 2.80 -3.41 2.52
C MET A 242 3.43 -2.58 1.38
N LEU A 243 4.59 -1.95 1.64
CA LEU A 243 5.33 -1.09 0.71
C LEU A 243 6.57 -1.75 0.12
N LEU A 244 6.80 -3.02 0.43
CA LEU A 244 7.84 -3.87 -0.13
C LEU A 244 7.22 -5.13 -0.72
N VAL A 245 7.78 -5.61 -1.83
CA VAL A 245 7.47 -6.92 -2.40
C VAL A 245 8.63 -7.86 -2.10
N ALA A 246 8.33 -8.95 -1.39
CA ALA A 246 9.24 -10.08 -1.25
C ALA A 246 9.38 -10.79 -2.61
N ALA A 247 10.60 -11.23 -2.94
CA ALA A 247 10.88 -11.98 -4.16
C ALA A 247 10.53 -13.46 -3.99
#